data_AF-A0A263DLF2-F1
#
_entry.id   AF-A0A263DLF2-F1
#
_cell.length_a   1.000
_cell.length_b   1.000
_cell.length_c   1.000
_cell.angle_alpha   90.00
_cell.angle_beta   90.00
_cell.angle_gamma   90.00
#
_symmetry.space_group_name_H-M   'P 1'
#
loop_
_entity.id
_entity.type
_entity.pdbx_description
1 polymer ?
#
loop_
_entity_poly.entity_id
_entity_poly.type
_entity_poly.pdbx_seq_one_letter_code
_entity_poly.pdbx_strand_id
1 'polypeptide(L)'
;MISPVGDGAVSTCTAAFVFRGGERIYLGYAAHCAGSGESMGLSGCEEPALPLGTDVVIEGNDGSRTGGRLAYSSWGTMQERGETDGSRCFSNDFALVQLDPADVERVNPSVPVLGGPTALDTDGTRRGEPVYSYQPRNGGTTVKQGRSLGVSADGLFHRMETVPPGRPGDSGSGYVDAEGDAFGVLSILFLDGSSTNGVADLAEALAYATAYGDLGPVALVPGTEPFGART
;
A
#
# COMPACT_ATOMS: atom_id res chain seq x y z
N MET A 1 4.86 -0.28 -9.48
CA MET A 1 5.70 0.73 -8.82
C MET A 1 7.11 0.18 -8.75
N ILE A 2 8.08 0.89 -9.33
CA ILE A 2 9.47 0.46 -9.44
C ILE A 2 10.35 1.56 -8.86
N SER A 3 11.06 1.29 -7.78
CA SER A 3 11.91 2.27 -7.07
C SER A 3 13.09 1.61 -6.35
N PRO A 4 14.26 2.28 -6.27
CA PRO A 4 14.65 3.45 -7.06
C PRO A 4 14.86 3.12 -8.54
N VAL A 5 14.88 4.14 -9.41
CA VAL A 5 15.17 3.99 -10.84
C VAL A 5 16.68 4.13 -11.06
N GLY A 6 17.37 3.06 -11.48
CA GLY A 6 18.82 3.08 -11.75
C GLY A 6 19.52 1.72 -11.52
N ASP A 7 20.86 1.71 -11.51
CA ASP A 7 21.71 0.50 -11.39
C ASP A 7 21.83 -0.07 -9.95
N GLY A 8 20.88 0.27 -9.06
CA GLY A 8 20.83 -0.19 -7.67
C GLY A 8 19.88 -1.37 -7.45
N ALA A 9 19.71 -1.81 -6.19
CA ALA A 9 18.65 -2.76 -5.83
C ALA A 9 17.28 -2.12 -6.13
N VAL A 10 16.51 -2.73 -7.03
CA VAL A 10 15.21 -2.21 -7.47
C VAL A 10 14.09 -3.01 -6.82
N SER A 11 13.24 -2.34 -6.05
CA SER A 11 11.98 -2.92 -5.56
C SER A 11 10.91 -2.80 -6.63
N THR A 12 10.25 -3.92 -6.94
CA THR A 12 9.05 -3.94 -7.77
C THR A 12 7.87 -4.25 -6.88
N CYS A 13 6.90 -3.34 -6.84
CA CYS A 13 5.76 -3.38 -5.96
C CYS A 13 4.47 -3.00 -6.69
N THR A 14 3.34 -3.26 -6.05
CA THR A 14 2.00 -2.97 -6.57
C THR A 14 1.47 -1.67 -5.95
N ALA A 15 0.77 -0.86 -6.74
CA ALA A 15 0.08 0.31 -6.20
C ALA A 15 -1.23 -0.13 -5.51
N ALA A 16 -1.54 0.48 -4.37
CA ALA A 16 -2.78 0.28 -3.63
C ALA A 16 -3.93 1.06 -4.27
N PHE A 17 -4.12 2.28 -3.76
CA PHE A 17 -5.23 3.17 -4.08
C PHE A 17 -4.73 4.54 -4.51
N VAL A 18 -5.67 5.35 -5.01
CA VAL A 18 -5.42 6.75 -5.35
C VAL A 18 -5.77 7.63 -4.15
N PHE A 19 -4.91 8.59 -3.86
CA PHE A 19 -5.10 9.56 -2.79
C PHE A 19 -5.01 10.99 -3.33
N ARG A 20 -5.65 11.93 -2.64
CA ARG A 20 -5.59 13.36 -2.96
C ARG A 20 -5.16 14.16 -1.75
N GLY A 21 -4.25 15.12 -1.95
CA GLY A 21 -3.85 16.12 -0.97
C GLY A 21 -3.77 17.48 -1.64
N GLY A 22 -4.71 18.39 -1.32
CA GLY A 22 -4.90 19.62 -2.10
C GLY A 22 -5.16 19.31 -3.58
N GLU A 23 -4.37 19.91 -4.47
CA GLU A 23 -4.43 19.69 -5.93
C GLU A 23 -3.60 18.49 -6.40
N ARG A 24 -2.84 17.86 -5.51
CA ARG A 24 -1.94 16.76 -5.86
C ARG A 24 -2.65 15.41 -5.76
N ILE A 25 -2.32 14.53 -6.70
CA ILE A 25 -2.77 13.15 -6.72
C ILE A 25 -1.59 12.23 -6.45
N TYR A 26 -1.84 11.20 -5.65
CA TYR A 26 -0.85 10.25 -5.21
C TYR A 26 -1.32 8.82 -5.47
N LEU A 27 -0.36 7.92 -5.70
CA LEU A 27 -0.55 6.48 -5.60
C LEU A 27 0.08 5.99 -4.30
N GLY A 28 -0.68 5.26 -3.49
CA GLY A 28 -0.14 4.61 -2.29
C GLY A 28 0.51 3.28 -2.61
N TYR A 29 1.52 2.92 -1.83
CA TYR A 29 2.16 1.59 -1.83
C TYR A 29 2.90 1.38 -0.49
N ALA A 30 3.56 0.23 -0.33
CA ALA A 30 4.31 -0.07 0.90
C ALA A 30 5.60 0.77 0.99
N ALA A 31 5.93 1.26 2.19
CA ALA A 31 7.13 2.07 2.42
C ALA A 31 8.43 1.28 2.26
N HIS A 32 8.45 -0.02 2.53
CA HIS A 32 9.64 -0.86 2.30
C HIS A 32 10.00 -0.95 0.81
N CYS A 33 9.03 -0.76 -0.09
CA CYS A 33 9.30 -0.63 -1.53
C CYS A 33 10.08 0.64 -1.86
N ALA A 34 10.03 1.63 -0.97
CA ALA A 34 10.86 2.82 -0.96
C ALA A 34 12.11 2.65 -0.07
N GLY A 35 12.59 1.42 0.17
CA GLY A 35 13.83 1.15 0.90
C GLY A 35 15.08 1.36 0.04
N SER A 36 16.21 1.65 0.69
CA SER A 36 17.51 1.89 0.03
C SER A 36 18.60 0.88 0.41
N GLY A 37 18.27 -0.11 1.26
CA GLY A 37 19.18 -1.15 1.73
C GLY A 37 18.99 -2.52 1.05
N GLU A 38 20.02 -3.37 1.15
CA GLU A 38 19.92 -4.80 0.78
C GLU A 38 19.32 -5.67 1.90
N SER A 39 19.14 -5.09 3.10
CA SER A 39 18.60 -5.77 4.26
C SER A 39 17.10 -6.06 4.12
N MET A 40 16.70 -7.21 4.66
CA MET A 40 15.31 -7.67 4.70
C MET A 40 14.66 -7.37 6.07
N GLY A 41 15.12 -6.33 6.77
CA GLY A 41 14.53 -5.98 8.06
C GLY A 41 13.09 -5.50 7.89
N LEU A 42 12.32 -5.62 8.97
CA LEU A 42 10.91 -5.27 9.00
C LEU A 42 10.63 -3.99 9.79
N SER A 43 11.67 -3.38 10.38
CA SER A 43 11.54 -2.19 11.21
C SER A 43 11.73 -0.93 10.39
N GLY A 44 10.64 -0.20 10.16
CA GLY A 44 10.69 1.09 9.46
C GLY A 44 11.46 2.18 10.20
N CYS A 45 11.75 1.97 11.48
CA CYS A 45 12.55 2.87 12.30
C CYS A 45 14.07 2.65 12.15
N GLU A 46 14.49 1.52 11.59
CA GLU A 46 15.91 1.12 11.49
C GLU A 46 16.36 0.93 10.05
N GLU A 47 15.49 0.40 9.20
CA GLU A 47 15.83 0.05 7.82
C GLU A 47 15.99 1.30 6.93
N PRO A 48 17.03 1.37 6.09
CA PRO A 48 17.27 2.54 5.25
C PRO A 48 16.09 2.86 4.32
N ALA A 49 15.56 4.09 4.40
CA ALA A 49 14.55 4.61 3.49
C ALA A 49 15.19 5.42 2.35
N LEU A 50 14.52 5.48 1.20
CA LEU A 50 14.87 6.39 0.11
C LEU A 50 14.49 7.83 0.49
N PRO A 51 15.27 8.84 0.04
CA PRO A 51 14.92 10.23 0.27
C PRO A 51 13.64 10.61 -0.49
N LEU A 52 12.87 11.55 0.08
CA LEU A 52 11.76 12.17 -0.63
C LEU A 52 12.25 12.83 -1.93
N GLY A 53 11.37 12.84 -2.93
CA GLY A 53 11.71 13.22 -4.29
C GLY A 53 12.44 12.13 -5.08
N THR A 54 12.60 10.91 -4.58
CA THR A 54 13.13 9.83 -5.41
C THR A 54 12.18 9.53 -6.58
N ASP A 55 12.74 9.33 -7.79
CA ASP A 55 11.98 8.92 -8.96
C ASP A 55 11.42 7.51 -8.80
N VAL A 56 10.16 7.33 -9.17
CA VAL A 56 9.45 6.04 -9.17
C VAL A 56 8.86 5.81 -10.55
N VAL A 57 9.15 4.66 -11.16
CA VAL A 57 8.47 4.26 -12.40
C VAL A 57 7.14 3.59 -12.07
N ILE A 58 6.09 4.06 -12.72
CA ILE A 58 4.72 3.56 -12.63
C ILE A 58 4.44 2.81 -13.93
N GLU A 59 4.12 1.53 -13.82
CA GLU A 59 3.68 0.71 -14.94
C GLU A 59 2.16 0.54 -14.85
N GLY A 60 1.46 0.98 -15.90
CA GLY A 60 0.01 0.86 -16.03
C GLY A 60 -0.41 -0.56 -16.43
N ASN A 61 -1.68 -0.91 -16.18
CA ASN A 61 -2.22 -2.22 -16.54
C ASN A 61 -2.26 -2.47 -18.06
N ASP A 62 -2.16 -1.43 -18.87
CA ASP A 62 -2.04 -1.48 -20.34
C ASP A 62 -0.59 -1.63 -20.81
N GLY A 63 0.38 -1.75 -19.89
CA GLY A 63 1.82 -1.82 -20.18
C GLY A 63 2.47 -0.46 -20.44
N SER A 64 1.72 0.65 -20.36
CA SER A 64 2.30 1.98 -20.42
C SER A 64 3.19 2.26 -19.21
N ARG A 65 4.19 3.12 -19.37
CA ARG A 65 5.07 3.55 -18.28
C ARG A 65 5.04 5.06 -18.15
N THR A 66 4.96 5.52 -16.91
CA THR A 66 5.17 6.92 -16.56
C THR A 66 6.03 7.05 -15.28
N GLY A 67 6.39 8.28 -14.92
CA GLY A 67 7.11 8.63 -13.72
C GLY A 67 6.20 9.19 -12.62
N GLY A 68 6.67 9.06 -11.39
CA GLY A 68 6.18 9.77 -10.22
C GLY A 68 7.33 10.06 -9.26
N ARG A 69 7.06 10.81 -8.20
CA ARG A 69 8.05 11.20 -7.20
C ARG A 69 7.61 10.73 -5.83
N LEU A 70 8.48 10.06 -5.08
CA LEU A 70 8.22 9.69 -3.69
C LEU A 70 7.95 10.97 -2.88
N ALA A 71 6.70 11.16 -2.44
CA ALA A 71 6.28 12.36 -1.74
C ALA A 71 6.19 12.16 -0.23
N TYR A 72 6.02 10.92 0.21
CA TYR A 72 6.00 10.55 1.62
C TYR A 72 6.39 9.08 1.79
N SER A 73 7.05 8.77 2.91
CA SER A 73 7.35 7.41 3.36
C SER A 73 7.26 7.37 4.88
N SER A 74 6.43 6.48 5.43
CA SER A 74 6.30 6.30 6.88
C SER A 74 7.64 5.95 7.53
N TRP A 75 8.49 5.15 6.86
CA TRP A 75 9.79 4.75 7.38
C TRP A 75 10.72 5.96 7.52
N GLY A 76 10.84 6.79 6.48
CA GLY A 76 11.62 8.02 6.52
C GLY A 76 11.12 8.98 7.60
N THR A 77 9.80 9.18 7.67
CA THR A 77 9.18 10.05 8.70
C THR A 77 9.39 9.52 10.12
N MET A 78 9.28 8.20 10.34
CA MET A 78 9.56 7.59 11.66
C MET A 78 11.03 7.79 12.07
N GLN A 79 11.97 7.61 11.14
CA GLN A 79 13.41 7.81 11.38
C GLN A 79 13.75 9.26 11.71
N GLU A 80 13.23 10.22 10.92
CA GLU A 80 13.43 11.65 11.15
C GLU A 80 12.92 12.10 12.53
N ARG A 81 11.85 11.45 13.00
CA ARG A 81 11.24 11.74 14.30
C ARG A 81 11.87 10.98 15.47
N GLY A 82 12.74 10.01 15.22
CA GLY A 82 13.25 9.10 16.24
C GLY A 82 12.12 8.31 16.91
N GLU A 83 11.17 7.80 16.12
CA GLU A 83 10.11 6.92 16.60
C GLU A 83 10.72 5.68 17.29
N THR A 84 10.17 5.31 18.45
CA THR A 84 10.65 4.17 19.24
C THR A 84 9.54 3.20 19.63
N ASP A 85 8.29 3.49 19.27
CA ASP A 85 7.17 2.57 19.46
C ASP A 85 7.33 1.34 18.56
N GLY A 86 7.61 0.19 19.16
CA GLY A 86 7.88 -1.05 18.42
C GLY A 86 6.70 -1.54 17.58
N SER A 87 5.46 -1.34 18.03
CA SER A 87 4.26 -1.68 17.27
C SER A 87 4.21 -0.86 15.98
N ARG A 88 4.44 0.46 16.06
CA ARG A 88 4.46 1.37 14.91
C ARG A 88 5.65 1.13 13.99
N CYS A 89 6.84 0.95 14.53
CA CYS A 89 8.04 0.64 13.76
C CYS A 89 7.86 -0.62 12.90
N PHE A 90 7.13 -1.61 13.40
CA PHE A 90 6.83 -2.85 12.68
C PHE A 90 5.67 -2.72 11.68
N SER A 91 4.64 -1.95 12.00
CA SER A 91 3.35 -1.99 11.28
C SER A 91 3.13 -0.85 10.29
N ASN A 92 3.71 0.33 10.51
CA ASN A 92 3.47 1.49 9.64
C ASN A 92 4.38 1.43 8.41
N ASP A 93 3.88 0.77 7.37
CA ASP A 93 4.59 0.51 6.12
C ASP A 93 3.82 1.11 4.93
N PHE A 94 3.77 2.43 4.87
CA PHE A 94 2.99 3.18 3.89
C PHE A 94 3.75 4.35 3.30
N ALA A 95 3.70 4.47 1.97
CA ALA A 95 4.32 5.55 1.23
C ALA A 95 3.38 6.07 0.14
N LEU A 96 3.60 7.32 -0.28
CA LEU A 96 2.83 7.99 -1.33
C LEU A 96 3.78 8.46 -2.43
N VAL A 97 3.43 8.13 -3.66
CA VAL A 97 4.11 8.63 -4.86
C VAL A 97 3.22 9.66 -5.53
N GLN A 98 3.69 10.90 -5.62
CA GLN A 98 3.03 11.96 -6.35
C GLN A 98 3.13 11.68 -7.85
N LEU A 99 1.99 11.74 -8.54
CA LEU A 99 1.92 11.64 -9.99
C LEU A 99 2.42 12.92 -10.66
N ASP A 100 2.98 12.77 -11.85
CA ASP A 100 3.13 13.90 -12.77
C ASP A 100 1.72 14.47 -13.09
N PRO A 101 1.51 15.79 -12.98
CA PRO A 101 0.23 16.41 -13.35
C PRO A 101 -0.30 16.00 -14.73
N ALA A 102 0.59 15.75 -15.70
CA ALA A 102 0.22 15.34 -17.05
C ALA A 102 -0.42 13.94 -17.13
N ASP A 103 -0.21 13.08 -16.13
CA ASP A 103 -0.73 11.71 -16.10
C ASP A 103 -1.95 11.52 -15.20
N VAL A 104 -2.37 12.57 -14.48
CA VAL A 104 -3.53 12.50 -13.56
C VAL A 104 -4.79 12.00 -14.26
N GLU A 105 -5.05 12.47 -15.49
CA GLU A 105 -6.24 12.06 -16.27
C GLU A 105 -6.20 10.60 -16.73
N ARG A 106 -5.03 9.96 -16.67
CA ARG A 106 -4.84 8.55 -17.05
C ARG A 106 -5.12 7.60 -15.89
N VAL A 107 -5.26 8.12 -14.67
CA VAL A 107 -5.44 7.31 -13.47
C VAL A 107 -6.92 7.13 -13.19
N ASN A 108 -7.32 5.87 -13.03
CA ASN A 108 -8.63 5.49 -12.53
C ASN A 108 -8.48 5.09 -11.05
N PRO A 109 -9.22 5.70 -10.11
CA PRO A 109 -9.20 5.30 -8.71
C PRO A 109 -9.81 3.93 -8.44
N SER A 110 -10.44 3.31 -9.45
CA SER A 110 -11.01 1.98 -9.33
C SER A 110 -9.97 0.87 -9.25
N VAL A 111 -10.11 -0.01 -8.26
CA VAL A 111 -9.27 -1.21 -8.17
C VAL A 111 -9.55 -2.11 -9.37
N PRO A 112 -8.53 -2.52 -10.15
CA PRO A 112 -8.76 -3.30 -11.36
C PRO A 112 -9.52 -4.59 -11.07
N VAL A 113 -10.51 -4.90 -11.91
CA VAL A 113 -11.40 -6.08 -11.80
C VAL A 113 -12.38 -6.04 -10.61
N LEU A 114 -12.03 -5.37 -9.51
CA LEU A 114 -12.82 -5.29 -8.28
C LEU A 114 -13.77 -4.07 -8.23
N GLY A 115 -13.43 -2.97 -8.90
CA GLY A 115 -14.10 -1.68 -8.65
C GLY A 115 -13.73 -1.12 -7.27
N GLY A 116 -14.48 -0.15 -6.75
CA GLY A 116 -14.16 0.49 -5.45
C GLY A 116 -12.77 1.15 -5.46
N PRO A 117 -12.21 1.59 -4.31
CA PRO A 117 -12.79 1.44 -2.99
C PRO A 117 -14.01 2.34 -2.81
N THR A 118 -14.93 1.92 -1.95
CA THR A 118 -16.18 2.63 -1.67
C THR A 118 -15.93 3.74 -0.64
N ALA A 119 -15.27 3.42 0.47
CA ALA A 119 -14.79 4.36 1.47
C ALA A 119 -13.44 3.90 2.07
N LEU A 120 -12.97 4.65 3.07
CA LEU A 120 -11.90 4.23 3.96
C LEU A 120 -12.54 3.52 5.16
N ASP A 121 -12.10 2.31 5.46
CA ASP A 121 -12.43 1.62 6.71
C ASP A 121 -11.66 2.31 7.85
N THR A 122 -12.33 2.58 8.97
CA THR A 122 -11.74 3.28 10.13
C THR A 122 -11.94 2.55 11.45
N ASP A 123 -12.61 1.39 11.46
CA ASP A 123 -12.83 0.56 12.64
C ASP A 123 -12.09 -0.79 12.57
N GLY A 124 -11.42 -1.06 11.45
CA GLY A 124 -10.58 -2.21 11.17
C GLY A 124 -11.36 -3.50 10.95
N THR A 125 -10.67 -4.50 10.42
CA THR A 125 -11.30 -5.80 10.13
C THR A 125 -11.53 -6.66 11.38
N ARG A 126 -12.64 -7.38 11.44
CA ARG A 126 -12.93 -8.44 12.43
C ARG A 126 -12.52 -9.81 11.89
N ARG A 127 -12.15 -10.71 12.81
CA ARG A 127 -11.80 -12.09 12.46
C ARG A 127 -12.96 -12.77 11.72
N GLY A 128 -12.65 -13.32 10.55
CA GLY A 128 -13.59 -14.05 9.69
C GLY A 128 -14.28 -13.18 8.63
N GLU A 129 -14.13 -11.86 8.67
CA GLU A 129 -14.68 -10.99 7.64
C GLU A 129 -14.04 -11.29 6.27
N PRO A 130 -14.83 -11.31 5.18
CA PRO A 130 -14.30 -11.49 3.83
C PRO A 130 -13.37 -10.35 3.43
N VAL A 131 -12.28 -10.67 2.76
CA VAL A 131 -11.32 -9.67 2.26
C VAL A 131 -10.91 -9.96 0.82
N TYR A 132 -10.62 -8.89 0.10
CA TYR A 132 -10.26 -8.91 -1.31
C TYR A 132 -9.03 -8.04 -1.56
N SER A 133 -8.17 -8.49 -2.47
CA SER A 133 -7.02 -7.69 -2.92
C SER A 133 -6.73 -7.94 -4.39
N TYR A 134 -6.26 -6.91 -5.08
CA TYR A 134 -5.80 -7.03 -6.46
C TYR A 134 -4.29 -7.31 -6.51
N GLN A 135 -3.89 -8.09 -7.51
CA GLN A 135 -2.50 -8.26 -7.90
C GLN A 135 -2.34 -8.19 -9.43
N PRO A 136 -1.23 -7.61 -9.94
CA PRO A 136 -0.90 -7.63 -11.36
C PRO A 136 -0.81 -9.07 -11.89
N ARG A 137 -1.24 -9.27 -13.14
CA ARG A 137 -1.37 -10.61 -13.75
C ARG A 137 -0.02 -11.21 -14.14
N ASN A 138 0.72 -11.69 -13.15
CA ASN A 138 2.00 -12.36 -13.36
C ASN A 138 1.84 -13.89 -13.47
N GLY A 139 0.99 -14.34 -14.40
CA GLY A 139 0.76 -15.76 -14.70
C GLY A 139 -0.31 -16.49 -13.88
N GLY A 140 -1.21 -15.78 -13.18
CA GLY A 140 -2.27 -16.37 -12.34
C GLY A 140 -3.55 -15.52 -12.24
N THR A 141 -4.37 -15.80 -11.23
CA THR A 141 -5.59 -15.02 -10.88
C THR A 141 -5.20 -13.62 -10.41
N THR A 142 -5.91 -12.58 -10.85
CA THR A 142 -5.63 -11.17 -10.49
C THR A 142 -6.31 -10.72 -9.19
N VAL A 143 -7.24 -11.52 -8.67
CA VAL A 143 -7.95 -11.27 -7.43
C VAL A 143 -7.53 -12.31 -6.41
N LYS A 144 -7.17 -11.82 -5.22
CA LYS A 144 -7.04 -12.59 -3.99
C LYS A 144 -8.33 -12.47 -3.21
N GLN A 145 -8.83 -13.59 -2.71
CA GLN A 145 -10.01 -13.62 -1.85
C GLN A 145 -9.67 -14.40 -0.59
N GLY A 146 -10.26 -14.03 0.53
CA GLY A 146 -10.06 -14.76 1.76
C GLY A 146 -10.75 -14.12 2.94
N ARG A 147 -10.10 -14.16 4.10
CA ARG A 147 -10.66 -13.67 5.35
C ARG A 147 -9.64 -12.98 6.24
N SER A 148 -10.14 -12.07 7.08
CA SER A 148 -9.35 -11.53 8.18
C SER A 148 -9.12 -12.56 9.28
N LEU A 149 -7.90 -12.60 9.80
CA LEU A 149 -7.51 -13.31 11.01
C LEU A 149 -7.52 -12.40 12.25
N GLY A 150 -7.93 -11.14 12.07
CA GLY A 150 -8.03 -10.09 13.10
C GLY A 150 -6.90 -9.07 13.05
N VAL A 151 -7.00 -8.10 13.96
CA VAL A 151 -6.04 -7.03 14.18
C VAL A 151 -4.98 -7.40 15.21
N SER A 152 -3.81 -6.77 15.10
CA SER A 152 -2.64 -6.90 15.98
C SER A 152 -1.89 -5.56 16.03
N ALA A 153 -0.77 -5.50 16.77
CA ALA A 153 0.04 -4.29 16.93
C ALA A 153 -0.82 -3.07 17.35
N ASP A 154 -1.65 -3.26 18.38
CA ASP A 154 -2.53 -2.22 18.93
C ASP A 154 -3.54 -1.62 17.92
N GLY A 155 -3.90 -2.38 16.88
CA GLY A 155 -4.83 -1.96 15.82
C GLY A 155 -4.15 -1.52 14.53
N LEU A 156 -2.83 -1.34 14.54
CA LEU A 156 -2.07 -0.82 13.39
C LEU A 156 -1.81 -1.86 12.28
N PHE A 157 -2.12 -3.13 12.53
CA PHE A 157 -1.75 -4.22 11.65
C PHE A 157 -2.79 -5.31 11.58
N HIS A 158 -3.22 -5.65 10.38
CA HIS A 158 -4.16 -6.73 10.14
C HIS A 158 -3.44 -7.96 9.60
N ARG A 159 -3.92 -9.14 9.99
CA ARG A 159 -3.48 -10.41 9.42
C ARG A 159 -4.57 -11.00 8.55
N MET A 160 -4.24 -11.36 7.31
CA MET A 160 -5.17 -11.93 6.34
C MET A 160 -4.74 -13.33 5.96
N GLU A 161 -5.70 -14.20 5.66
CA GLU A 161 -5.47 -15.43 4.91
C GLU A 161 -6.14 -15.26 3.55
N THR A 162 -5.39 -15.39 2.45
CA THR A 162 -5.95 -15.24 1.10
C THR A 162 -5.53 -16.37 0.17
N VAL A 163 -6.39 -16.64 -0.82
CA VAL A 163 -6.10 -17.54 -1.93
C VAL A 163 -6.22 -16.76 -3.24
N PRO A 164 -5.15 -16.72 -4.08
CA PRO A 164 -3.78 -17.13 -3.72
C PRO A 164 -3.19 -16.26 -2.59
N PRO A 165 -2.13 -16.71 -1.90
CA PRO A 165 -1.39 -15.86 -0.97
C PRO A 165 -0.64 -14.75 -1.72
N GLY A 166 -0.15 -13.76 -0.97
CA GLY A 166 0.78 -12.77 -1.50
C GLY A 166 2.11 -13.41 -1.92
N ARG A 167 2.70 -12.82 -2.94
CA ARG A 167 3.96 -13.23 -3.56
C ARG A 167 4.85 -12.00 -3.75
N PRO A 168 6.17 -12.19 -3.88
CA PRO A 168 7.07 -11.09 -4.21
C PRO A 168 6.55 -10.30 -5.42
N GLY A 169 6.53 -8.97 -5.29
CA GLY A 169 5.90 -8.04 -6.24
C GLY A 169 4.54 -7.49 -5.80
N ASP A 170 3.83 -8.19 -4.91
CA ASP A 170 2.50 -7.76 -4.46
C ASP A 170 2.55 -6.75 -3.32
N SER A 171 3.71 -6.56 -2.68
CA SER A 171 3.89 -5.54 -1.64
C SER A 171 3.32 -4.20 -2.13
N GLY A 172 2.54 -3.54 -1.26
CA GLY A 172 1.81 -2.34 -1.63
C GLY A 172 0.42 -2.57 -2.23
N SER A 173 0.00 -3.80 -2.53
CA SER A 173 -1.38 -4.09 -2.96
C SER A 173 -2.41 -3.59 -1.94
N GLY A 174 -3.47 -2.95 -2.41
CA GLY A 174 -4.60 -2.53 -1.59
C GLY A 174 -5.47 -3.72 -1.16
N TYR A 175 -6.02 -3.65 0.04
CA TYR A 175 -6.99 -4.58 0.58
C TYR A 175 -8.31 -3.87 0.89
N VAL A 176 -9.41 -4.51 0.52
CA VAL A 176 -10.78 -4.06 0.78
C VAL A 176 -11.62 -5.16 1.42
N ASP A 177 -12.62 -4.78 2.19
CA ASP A 177 -13.60 -5.69 2.81
C ASP A 177 -14.72 -6.11 1.83
N ALA A 178 -15.81 -6.68 2.36
CA ALA A 178 -16.96 -7.14 1.57
C ALA A 178 -17.83 -6.01 1.01
N GLU A 179 -17.72 -4.81 1.58
CA GLU A 179 -18.40 -3.57 1.19
C GLU A 179 -17.56 -2.75 0.20
N GLY A 180 -16.28 -3.12 0.05
CA GLY A 180 -15.31 -2.43 -0.79
C GLY A 180 -14.61 -1.30 -0.07
N ASP A 181 -14.71 -1.22 1.26
CA ASP A 181 -14.02 -0.21 2.05
C ASP A 181 -12.54 -0.60 2.18
N ALA A 182 -11.67 0.36 1.85
CA ALA A 182 -10.23 0.17 1.89
C ALA A 182 -9.75 0.21 3.33
N PHE A 183 -9.19 -0.89 3.80
CA PHE A 183 -8.68 -0.99 5.17
C PHE A 183 -7.16 -1.07 5.24
N GLY A 184 -6.46 -1.38 4.14
CA GLY A 184 -5.02 -1.60 4.28
C GLY A 184 -4.20 -1.78 3.02
N VAL A 185 -2.89 -1.80 3.24
CA VAL A 185 -1.84 -1.97 2.23
C VAL A 185 -0.96 -3.18 2.58
N LEU A 186 -0.69 -4.04 1.61
CA LEU A 186 0.11 -5.25 1.83
C LEU A 186 1.55 -4.90 2.24
N SER A 187 1.94 -5.31 3.44
CA SER A 187 3.25 -5.04 4.02
C SER A 187 4.12 -6.30 4.12
N ILE A 188 3.57 -7.40 4.64
CA ILE A 188 4.34 -8.61 4.94
C ILE A 188 3.77 -9.83 4.23
N LEU A 189 4.66 -10.64 3.66
CA LEU A 189 4.35 -11.98 3.17
C LEU A 189 4.83 -13.01 4.19
N PHE A 190 3.93 -13.78 4.80
CA PHE A 190 4.33 -14.85 5.71
C PHE A 190 4.63 -16.11 4.90
N LEU A 191 5.94 -16.38 4.68
CA LEU A 191 6.44 -17.49 3.87
C LEU A 191 6.53 -18.82 4.63
N ASP A 192 5.80 -18.98 5.73
CA ASP A 192 5.75 -20.18 6.57
C ASP A 192 4.76 -21.26 6.05
N GLY A 193 4.20 -21.04 4.86
CA GLY A 193 3.21 -21.92 4.24
C GLY A 193 1.77 -21.67 4.72
N SER A 194 1.53 -20.72 5.62
CA SER A 194 0.20 -20.41 6.16
C SER A 194 -0.73 -19.68 5.17
N SER A 195 -0.22 -19.29 4.00
CA SER A 195 -0.92 -18.42 3.04
C SER A 195 -1.39 -17.09 3.66
N THR A 196 -0.71 -16.65 4.72
CA THR A 196 -1.07 -15.42 5.42
C THR A 196 -0.29 -14.22 4.92
N ASN A 197 -0.93 -13.07 5.04
CA ASN A 197 -0.40 -11.77 4.69
C ASN A 197 -0.55 -10.82 5.87
N GLY A 198 0.39 -9.90 5.97
CA GLY A 198 0.37 -8.80 6.92
C GLY A 198 0.08 -7.50 6.22
N VAL A 199 -0.88 -6.74 6.74
CA VAL A 199 -1.43 -5.55 6.08
C VAL A 199 -1.34 -4.39 7.06
N ALA A 200 -0.68 -3.30 6.65
CA ALA A 200 -0.66 -2.06 7.40
C ALA A 200 -2.06 -1.42 7.38
N ASP A 201 -2.54 -0.96 8.54
CA ASP A 201 -3.82 -0.27 8.64
C ASP A 201 -3.76 1.07 7.91
N LEU A 202 -4.66 1.27 6.94
CA LEU A 202 -4.63 2.43 6.06
C LEU A 202 -5.12 3.70 6.75
N ALA A 203 -6.11 3.61 7.65
CA ALA A 203 -6.61 4.78 8.36
C ALA A 203 -5.54 5.33 9.30
N GLU A 204 -4.87 4.45 10.04
CA GLU A 204 -3.77 4.79 10.92
C GLU A 204 -2.55 5.30 10.15
N ALA A 205 -2.20 4.68 9.02
CA ALA A 205 -1.13 5.16 8.16
C ALA A 205 -1.39 6.56 7.58
N LEU A 206 -2.63 6.84 7.15
CA LEU A 206 -3.04 8.18 6.67
C LEU A 206 -3.09 9.21 7.80
N ALA A 207 -3.53 8.82 9.00
CA ALA A 207 -3.50 9.68 10.17
C ALA A 207 -2.06 10.07 10.53
N TYR A 208 -1.13 9.12 10.50
CA TYR A 208 0.29 9.37 10.71
C TYR A 208 0.88 10.28 9.62
N ALA A 209 0.56 10.02 8.35
CA ALA A 209 1.00 10.85 7.23
C ALA A 209 0.46 12.29 7.33
N THR A 210 -0.78 12.46 7.78
CA THR A 210 -1.39 13.79 7.98
C THR A 210 -0.78 14.53 9.16
N ALA A 211 -0.49 13.81 10.25
CA ALA A 211 0.06 14.41 11.46
C ALA A 211 1.54 14.79 11.32
N TYR A 212 2.30 14.02 10.55
CA TYR A 212 3.76 14.09 10.55
C TYR A 212 4.41 14.19 9.16
N GLY A 213 3.65 14.00 8.09
CA GLY A 213 4.11 14.25 6.73
C GLY A 213 3.90 15.71 6.33
N ASP A 214 4.84 16.24 5.54
CA ASP A 214 4.75 17.59 4.95
C ASP A 214 3.79 17.64 3.71
N LEU A 215 2.71 16.86 3.74
CA LEU A 215 1.73 16.77 2.66
C LEU A 215 0.46 17.59 2.92
N GLY A 216 0.21 17.97 4.17
CA GLY A 216 -1.12 18.41 4.62
C GLY A 216 -2.13 17.24 4.64
N PRO A 217 -3.43 17.51 4.75
CA PRO A 217 -4.45 16.46 4.74
C PRO A 217 -4.46 15.67 3.44
N VAL A 218 -4.34 14.34 3.55
CA VAL A 218 -4.42 13.40 2.43
C VAL A 218 -5.63 12.48 2.64
N ALA A 219 -6.45 12.30 1.61
CA ALA A 219 -7.64 11.47 1.66
C ALA A 219 -7.64 10.42 0.54
N LEU A 220 -8.22 9.26 0.82
CA LEU A 220 -8.54 8.24 -0.17
C LEU A 220 -9.51 8.81 -1.22
N VAL A 221 -9.27 8.51 -2.50
CA VAL A 221 -10.19 8.83 -3.60
C VAL A 221 -11.06 7.61 -3.88
N PRO A 222 -12.40 7.71 -3.73
CA PRO A 222 -13.30 6.60 -4.06
C PRO A 222 -13.20 6.19 -5.53
N GLY A 223 -13.45 4.91 -5.80
CA GLY A 223 -13.52 4.34 -7.14
C GLY A 223 -14.62 4.98 -7.99
N THR A 224 -14.45 4.92 -9.31
CA THR A 224 -15.47 5.37 -10.30
C THR A 224 -16.39 4.24 -10.75
N GLU A 225 -15.93 3.00 -10.64
CA GLU A 225 -16.69 1.77 -10.85
C GLU A 225 -17.17 1.20 -9.51
N PRO A 226 -18.43 0.73 -9.41
CA PRO A 226 -18.95 0.10 -8.19
C PRO A 226 -18.09 -1.10 -7.76
N PHE A 227 -17.91 -1.27 -6.45
CA PHE A 227 -17.27 -2.47 -5.94
C PHE A 227 -18.10 -3.72 -6.26
N GLY A 228 -17.43 -4.75 -6.75
CA GLY A 228 -18.03 -5.99 -7.18
C GLY A 228 -17.00 -7.10 -7.18
N ALA A 229 -16.76 -7.68 -6.00
CA ALA A 229 -16.06 -8.94 -5.89
C ALA A 229 -16.87 -10.02 -6.63
N ARG A 230 -16.50 -10.32 -7.88
CA ARG A 230 -17.08 -11.45 -8.61
C ARG A 230 -16.67 -12.73 -7.90
N THR A 231 -17.63 -13.34 -7.21
CA THR A 231 -17.53 -14.69 -6.65
C THR A 231 -17.63 -15.75 -7.73
#